data_AF-A0A832SG76-F1
#
_entry.id   AF-A0A832SG76-F1
#
_cell.length_a   1.000
_cell.length_b   1.000
_cell.length_c   1.000
_cell.angle_alpha   90.00
_cell.angle_beta   90.00
_cell.angle_gamma   90.00
#
_symmetry.space_group_name_H-M   'P 1'
#
loop_
_entity.id
_entity.type
_entity.pdbx_description
1 polymer ?
#
loop_
_entity_poly.entity_id
_entity_poly.type
_entity_poly.pdbx_seq_one_letter_code
_entity_poly.pdbx_strand_id
1 'polypeptide(L)'
;MNKKSLLIVFILLSVTLVSGCSSSADNFSGNSGTTDVNPESVENSGSDIGNGDIDVLYQVSTIDALLQGVYDGILPVAELETHGDFGIGTFDGLEGEMLALDGNYYQIKTDGIAYPVSGEMTTPFATVTYFEADENLRLEEPVNLTELEAFLDLNP
;
A
#
# COMPACT_ATOMS: atom_id res chain seq x y z
N MET A 1 4.07 38.18 36.12
CA MET A 1 4.25 37.16 35.07
C MET A 1 3.19 36.09 35.22
N ASN A 2 2.40 35.93 34.17
CA ASN A 2 1.18 35.16 34.05
C ASN A 2 1.56 33.69 33.76
N LYS A 3 1.00 32.74 34.53
CA LYS A 3 1.33 31.30 34.48
C LYS A 3 1.24 30.69 33.07
N LYS A 4 0.43 31.28 32.19
CA LYS A 4 0.29 30.89 30.77
C LYS A 4 1.52 31.23 29.93
N SER A 5 2.25 32.29 30.25
CA SER A 5 3.49 32.69 29.54
C SER A 5 4.71 31.88 29.99
N LEU A 6 4.68 31.27 31.17
CA LEU A 6 5.73 30.38 31.67
C LEU A 6 5.64 28.99 31.00
N LEU A 7 4.42 28.50 30.77
CA LEU A 7 4.18 27.21 30.13
C LEU A 7 4.66 27.17 28.66
N ILE A 8 4.53 28.29 27.93
CA ILE A 8 4.94 28.39 26.52
C ILE A 8 6.47 28.37 26.36
N VAL A 9 7.23 28.87 27.34
CA VAL A 9 8.70 28.83 27.32
C VAL A 9 9.25 27.43 27.62
N PHE A 10 8.48 26.57 28.31
CA PHE A 10 8.89 25.20 28.63
C PHE A 10 8.60 24.17 27.51
N ILE A 11 7.61 24.41 26.66
CA ILE A 11 7.28 23.49 25.55
C ILE A 11 8.18 23.73 24.33
N LEU A 12 8.75 24.92 24.18
CA LEU A 12 9.65 25.28 23.07
C LEU A 12 11.13 24.89 23.31
N LEU A 13 11.49 24.29 24.45
CA LEU A 13 12.89 23.99 24.82
C LEU A 13 13.24 22.49 24.87
N SER A 14 12.34 21.57 24.50
CA SER A 14 12.56 20.13 24.73
C SER A 14 12.70 19.24 23.49
N VAL A 15 12.75 19.76 22.26
CA VAL A 15 12.97 18.89 21.08
C VAL A 15 13.99 19.49 20.12
N THR A 16 15.21 19.66 20.63
CA THR A 16 16.42 19.69 19.79
C THR A 16 17.51 18.87 20.47
N LEU A 17 18.08 17.94 19.70
CA LEU A 17 19.35 17.22 19.90
C LEU A 17 19.35 15.97 20.80
N VAL A 18 19.31 14.79 20.16
CA VAL A 18 20.37 13.79 20.35
C VAL A 18 20.75 13.20 18.98
N SER A 19 21.97 13.51 18.57
CA SER A 19 22.71 12.79 17.52
C SER A 19 23.32 11.51 18.08
N GLY A 20 23.41 10.47 17.24
CA GLY A 20 24.52 9.51 17.27
C GLY A 20 24.15 8.04 17.44
N CYS A 21 24.41 7.23 16.40
CA CYS A 21 25.51 6.27 16.39
C CYS A 21 25.66 5.61 15.01
N SER A 22 26.89 5.53 14.52
CA SER A 22 27.33 4.91 13.27
C SER A 22 27.78 3.46 13.49
N SER A 23 27.58 2.65 12.44
CA SER A 23 28.37 1.48 11.99
C SER A 23 28.53 0.26 12.90
N SER A 24 28.05 -0.88 12.39
CA SER A 24 28.81 -2.15 12.35
C SER A 24 28.33 -2.97 11.14
N ALA A 25 29.20 -3.08 10.13
CA ALA A 25 29.08 -4.08 9.07
C ALA A 25 30.04 -5.22 9.43
N ASP A 26 29.49 -6.38 9.76
CA ASP A 26 30.28 -7.59 9.99
C ASP A 26 30.58 -8.29 8.66
N ASN A 27 31.86 -8.65 8.52
CA ASN A 27 32.44 -9.36 7.39
C ASN A 27 32.11 -10.87 7.46
N PHE A 28 31.90 -11.52 6.31
CA PHE A 28 32.37 -12.90 6.15
C PHE A 28 33.00 -13.14 4.78
N SER A 29 34.12 -13.86 4.87
CA SER A 29 35.15 -14.13 3.89
C SER A 29 34.82 -15.37 3.04
N GLY A 30 35.26 -15.38 1.78
CA GLY A 30 35.22 -16.57 0.93
C GLY A 30 36.05 -16.41 -0.33
N ASN A 31 37.34 -16.70 -0.24
CA ASN A 31 38.29 -16.79 -1.35
C ASN A 31 38.16 -18.15 -2.09
N SER A 32 38.55 -18.13 -3.37
CA SER A 32 39.19 -19.22 -4.12
C SER A 32 38.31 -20.18 -4.92
N GLY A 33 38.63 -20.27 -6.22
CA GLY A 33 38.66 -21.56 -6.92
C GLY A 33 37.99 -21.59 -8.29
N THR A 34 38.78 -21.41 -9.34
CA THR A 34 38.47 -21.88 -10.69
C THR A 34 38.44 -23.40 -10.74
N THR A 35 37.40 -24.00 -11.34
CA THR A 35 37.46 -25.33 -11.96
C THR A 35 36.44 -25.42 -13.08
N ASP A 36 36.93 -25.57 -14.31
CA ASP A 36 36.18 -25.95 -15.50
C ASP A 36 35.89 -27.45 -15.48
N VAL A 37 34.62 -27.89 -15.57
CA VAL A 37 34.27 -29.25 -16.05
C VAL A 37 32.88 -29.29 -16.74
N ASN A 38 32.91 -29.49 -18.06
CA ASN A 38 32.02 -30.19 -19.01
C ASN A 38 30.47 -30.06 -18.99
N PRO A 39 29.80 -29.89 -20.17
CA PRO A 39 28.35 -29.83 -20.29
C PRO A 39 27.77 -31.19 -20.71
N GLU A 40 27.00 -31.87 -19.85
CA GLU A 40 26.08 -32.93 -20.30
C GLU A 40 25.13 -33.36 -19.18
N SER A 41 23.84 -33.07 -19.38
CA SER A 41 22.60 -33.70 -18.88
C SER A 41 21.57 -32.63 -18.55
N VAL A 42 20.90 -32.15 -19.61
CA VAL A 42 19.63 -31.42 -19.49
C VAL A 42 18.59 -32.43 -19.03
N GLU A 43 18.43 -32.57 -17.71
CA GLU A 43 17.17 -33.02 -17.15
C GLU A 43 16.34 -31.77 -16.89
N ASN A 44 15.36 -31.57 -17.78
CA ASN A 44 14.29 -30.58 -17.65
C ASN A 44 13.42 -30.96 -16.43
N SER A 45 13.94 -30.71 -15.24
CA SER A 45 13.12 -30.47 -14.07
C SER A 45 12.53 -29.09 -14.30
N GLY A 46 11.28 -29.07 -14.79
CA GLY A 46 10.50 -27.85 -14.88
C GLY A 46 10.65 -27.14 -13.56
N SER A 47 11.37 -26.02 -13.59
CA SER A 47 11.51 -25.16 -12.45
C SER A 47 10.11 -24.64 -12.20
N ASP A 48 9.43 -25.29 -11.27
CA ASP A 48 8.49 -24.68 -10.35
C ASP A 48 9.27 -23.54 -9.68
N ILE A 49 9.49 -22.46 -10.45
CA ILE A 49 9.85 -21.16 -9.89
C ILE A 49 8.56 -20.80 -9.20
N GLY A 50 8.46 -21.17 -7.92
CA GLY A 50 7.36 -20.78 -7.07
C GLY A 50 7.08 -19.31 -7.36
N ASN A 51 5.83 -19.04 -7.71
CA ASN A 51 5.25 -17.73 -7.95
C ASN A 51 5.29 -16.94 -6.62
N GLY A 52 6.49 -16.65 -6.15
CA GLY A 52 6.76 -16.00 -4.88
C GLY A 52 6.78 -14.51 -5.13
N ASP A 53 5.77 -13.84 -4.59
CA ASP A 53 5.61 -12.38 -4.47
C ASP A 53 5.03 -11.66 -5.71
N ILE A 54 3.86 -12.08 -6.19
CA ILE A 54 3.04 -11.24 -7.10
C ILE A 54 1.99 -10.38 -6.36
N ASP A 55 1.61 -10.75 -5.14
CA ASP A 55 0.56 -10.05 -4.38
C ASP A 55 1.12 -8.86 -3.59
N VAL A 56 1.09 -7.69 -4.22
CA VAL A 56 1.59 -6.44 -3.64
C VAL A 56 0.44 -5.46 -3.41
N LEU A 57 0.30 -5.01 -2.16
CA LEU A 57 -0.58 -3.90 -1.81
C LEU A 57 0.20 -2.59 -1.87
N TYR A 58 -0.12 -1.73 -2.83
CA TYR A 58 0.43 -0.38 -2.92
C TYR A 58 -0.49 0.60 -2.20
N GLN A 59 0.07 1.44 -1.34
CA GLN A 59 -0.68 2.43 -0.59
C GLN A 59 -0.03 3.81 -0.65
N VAL A 60 -0.85 4.82 -0.93
CA VAL A 60 -0.49 6.22 -0.84
C VAL A 60 -0.84 6.74 0.55
N SER A 61 0.15 7.30 1.25
CA SER A 61 -0.02 7.86 2.60
C SER A 61 -0.43 6.79 3.64
N THR A 62 -0.95 7.23 4.78
CA THR A 62 -1.45 6.37 5.86
C THR A 62 -2.84 6.82 6.30
N ILE A 63 -3.61 5.89 6.87
CA ILE A 63 -4.92 6.21 7.45
C ILE A 63 -4.80 7.25 8.58
N ASP A 64 -3.71 7.20 9.36
CA ASP A 64 -3.45 8.19 10.41
C ASP A 64 -3.30 9.60 9.84
N ALA A 65 -2.58 9.76 8.72
CA ALA A 65 -2.44 11.07 8.06
C ALA A 65 -3.79 11.61 7.60
N LEU A 66 -4.62 10.75 7.01
CA LEU A 66 -5.97 11.09 6.59
C LEU A 66 -6.83 11.53 7.79
N LEU A 67 -6.83 10.76 8.88
CA LEU A 67 -7.58 11.08 10.10
C LEU A 67 -7.11 12.37 10.80
N GLN A 68 -5.86 12.79 10.59
CA GLN A 68 -5.32 14.07 11.08
C GLN A 68 -5.63 15.26 10.15
N GLY A 69 -6.36 15.06 9.06
CA GLY A 69 -6.78 16.13 8.17
C GLY A 69 -5.82 16.44 7.03
N VAL A 70 -4.87 15.54 6.73
CA VAL A 70 -3.98 15.69 5.56
C VAL A 70 -4.75 15.25 4.31
N TYR A 71 -5.52 16.18 3.75
CA TYR A 71 -6.42 15.91 2.62
C TYR A 71 -5.88 16.36 1.26
N ASP A 72 -4.76 17.08 1.25
CA ASP A 72 -4.12 17.53 0.02
C ASP A 72 -3.58 16.31 -0.75
N GLY A 73 -3.98 16.18 -2.01
CA GLY A 73 -3.60 15.08 -2.88
C GLY A 73 -2.13 15.18 -3.27
N ILE A 74 -1.40 14.08 -3.06
CA ILE A 74 0.07 14.01 -3.24
C ILE A 74 0.49 13.15 -4.43
N LEU A 75 -0.40 12.28 -4.93
CA LEU A 75 -0.11 11.38 -6.04
C LEU A 75 -1.16 11.57 -7.14
N PRO A 76 -0.76 11.82 -8.41
CA PRO A 76 -1.66 11.78 -9.55
C PRO A 76 -2.21 10.38 -9.79
N VAL A 77 -3.46 10.28 -10.25
CA VAL A 77 -4.11 9.01 -10.58
C VAL A 77 -3.39 8.29 -11.72
N ALA A 78 -2.84 9.02 -12.70
CA ALA A 78 -2.04 8.43 -13.77
C ALA A 78 -0.80 7.67 -13.27
N GLU A 79 -0.24 8.09 -12.12
CA GLU A 79 0.86 7.36 -11.47
C GLU A 79 0.32 6.18 -10.65
N LEU A 80 -0.77 6.38 -9.90
CA LEU A 80 -1.44 5.33 -9.15
C LEU A 80 -1.86 4.14 -10.01
N GLU A 81 -2.37 4.39 -11.22
CA GLU A 81 -2.75 3.38 -12.23
C GLU A 81 -1.61 2.41 -12.57
N THR A 82 -0.35 2.83 -12.39
CA THR A 82 0.81 1.96 -12.65
C THR A 82 1.08 0.95 -11.52
N HIS A 83 0.34 1.04 -10.42
CA HIS A 83 0.52 0.21 -9.23
C HIS A 83 -0.63 -0.77 -8.96
N GLY A 84 -1.74 -0.68 -9.68
CA GLY A 84 -2.85 -1.63 -9.53
C GLY A 84 -4.06 -1.33 -10.39
N ASP A 85 -4.86 -2.37 -10.59
CA ASP A 85 -6.09 -2.37 -11.38
C ASP A 85 -7.37 -2.50 -10.51
N PHE A 86 -7.20 -2.74 -9.21
CA PHE A 86 -8.27 -2.87 -8.23
C PHE A 86 -7.93 -2.14 -6.93
N GLY A 87 -8.90 -1.46 -6.32
CA GLY A 87 -8.66 -0.74 -5.07
C GLY A 87 -9.67 0.34 -4.70
N ILE A 88 -9.38 1.02 -3.59
CA ILE A 88 -10.25 2.04 -2.98
C ILE A 88 -9.42 3.24 -2.47
N GLY A 89 -10.07 4.38 -2.29
CA GLY A 89 -9.41 5.59 -1.80
C GLY A 89 -10.34 6.81 -1.82
N THR A 90 -9.75 7.99 -1.86
CA THR A 90 -10.46 9.28 -1.97
C THR A 90 -9.66 10.24 -2.86
N PHE A 91 -10.24 11.39 -3.21
CA PHE A 91 -9.56 12.45 -3.96
C PHE A 91 -9.11 13.61 -3.08
N ASP A 92 -8.29 14.48 -3.67
CA ASP A 92 -7.88 15.77 -3.10
C ASP A 92 -9.05 16.48 -2.42
N GLY A 93 -8.83 16.96 -1.19
CA GLY A 93 -9.84 17.65 -0.40
C GLY A 93 -10.97 16.77 0.14
N LEU A 94 -10.86 15.44 0.08
CA LEU A 94 -11.94 14.49 0.37
C LEU A 94 -13.16 14.64 -0.55
N GLU A 95 -12.92 15.00 -1.82
CA GLU A 95 -14.00 15.15 -2.80
C GLU A 95 -14.46 13.77 -3.31
N GLY A 96 -15.25 13.07 -2.51
CA GLY A 96 -15.87 11.79 -2.88
C GLY A 96 -14.92 10.59 -2.81
N GLU A 97 -15.48 9.41 -3.11
CA GLU A 97 -14.80 8.12 -2.98
C GLU A 97 -14.15 7.71 -4.30
N MET A 98 -12.98 7.07 -4.23
CA MET A 98 -12.31 6.45 -5.36
C MET A 98 -12.61 4.95 -5.39
N LEU A 99 -12.97 4.44 -6.57
CA LEU A 99 -13.03 3.03 -6.88
C LEU A 99 -12.13 2.74 -8.11
N ALA A 100 -11.19 1.82 -7.95
CA ALA A 100 -10.46 1.22 -9.06
C ALA A 100 -11.04 -0.17 -9.32
N LEU A 101 -11.49 -0.42 -10.55
CA LEU A 101 -12.11 -1.67 -10.97
C LEU A 101 -11.75 -1.99 -12.42
N ASP A 102 -11.21 -3.18 -12.66
CA ASP A 102 -10.78 -3.66 -13.98
C ASP A 102 -9.87 -2.64 -14.70
N GLY A 103 -8.96 -2.01 -13.97
CA GLY A 103 -8.02 -1.01 -14.49
C GLY A 103 -8.64 0.37 -14.79
N ASN A 104 -9.91 0.59 -14.47
CA ASN A 104 -10.58 1.88 -14.63
C ASN A 104 -10.78 2.53 -13.26
N TYR A 105 -10.59 3.85 -13.21
CA TYR A 105 -10.74 4.63 -11.98
C TYR A 105 -11.98 5.51 -12.03
N TYR A 106 -12.75 5.47 -10.94
CA TYR A 106 -14.01 6.17 -10.79
C TYR A 106 -14.04 7.02 -9.53
N GLN A 107 -14.70 8.18 -9.62
CA GLN A 107 -15.05 9.04 -8.50
C GLN A 107 -16.55 8.93 -8.22
N ILE A 108 -16.91 8.43 -7.04
CA ILE A 108 -18.29 8.38 -6.57
C ILE A 108 -18.53 9.62 -5.71
N LYS A 109 -19.41 10.51 -6.17
CA LYS A 109 -19.72 11.76 -5.47
C LYS A 109 -20.95 11.60 -4.58
N THR A 110 -21.31 12.67 -3.88
CA THR A 110 -22.48 12.73 -3.00
C THR A 110 -23.83 12.54 -3.70
N ASP A 111 -23.86 12.63 -5.03
CA ASP A 111 -25.01 12.28 -5.85
C ASP A 111 -25.17 10.76 -6.07
N GLY A 112 -24.21 9.96 -5.62
CA GLY A 112 -24.18 8.51 -5.75
C GLY A 112 -23.80 8.01 -7.15
N ILE A 113 -23.29 8.88 -8.04
CA ILE A 113 -22.91 8.53 -9.40
C ILE A 113 -21.40 8.30 -9.47
N ALA A 114 -20.99 7.21 -10.13
CA ALA A 114 -19.59 6.92 -10.44
C ALA A 114 -19.18 7.61 -11.76
N TYR A 115 -18.25 8.56 -11.66
CA TYR A 115 -17.73 9.31 -12.80
C TYR A 115 -16.33 8.82 -13.19
N PRO A 116 -15.98 8.75 -14.48
CA PRO A 116 -14.61 8.45 -14.88
C PRO A 116 -13.66 9.56 -14.40
N VAL A 117 -12.46 9.15 -14.00
CA VAL A 117 -11.44 10.03 -13.42
C VAL A 117 -10.42 10.43 -14.48
N SER A 118 -9.91 11.67 -14.38
CA SER A 118 -8.78 12.10 -15.18
C SER A 118 -7.48 11.75 -14.46
N GLY A 119 -6.47 11.28 -15.19
CA GLY A 119 -5.15 10.96 -14.62
C GLY A 119 -4.45 12.12 -13.91
N GLU A 120 -4.85 13.37 -14.17
CA GLU A 120 -4.33 14.58 -13.50
C GLU A 120 -4.94 14.81 -12.10
N MET A 121 -6.06 14.16 -11.78
CA MET A 121 -6.62 14.23 -10.44
C MET A 121 -5.65 13.59 -9.45
N THR A 122 -5.57 14.13 -8.24
CA THR A 122 -4.66 13.64 -7.20
C THR A 122 -5.41 13.00 -6.05
N THR A 123 -4.74 12.08 -5.36
CA THR A 123 -5.25 11.39 -4.17
C THR A 123 -4.37 11.69 -2.95
N PRO A 124 -4.97 11.95 -1.77
CA PRO A 124 -4.26 12.02 -0.49
C PRO A 124 -4.12 10.63 0.15
N PHE A 125 -4.96 9.67 -0.25
CA PHE A 125 -5.00 8.30 0.27
C PHE A 125 -5.69 7.38 -0.74
N ALA A 126 -4.99 6.31 -1.10
CA ALA A 126 -5.50 5.22 -1.91
C ALA A 126 -4.74 3.94 -1.59
N THR A 127 -5.42 2.81 -1.76
CA THR A 127 -4.84 1.48 -1.65
C THR A 127 -5.26 0.69 -2.89
N VAL A 128 -4.27 0.21 -3.65
CA VAL A 128 -4.47 -0.52 -4.91
C VAL A 128 -3.57 -1.74 -5.00
N THR A 129 -3.97 -2.70 -5.82
CA THR A 129 -3.19 -3.90 -6.13
C THR A 129 -3.50 -4.35 -7.56
N TYR A 130 -2.62 -5.17 -8.14
CA TYR A 130 -2.96 -5.95 -9.33
C TYR A 130 -3.67 -7.21 -8.86
N PHE A 131 -5.01 -7.21 -8.96
CA PHE A 131 -5.80 -8.26 -8.33
C PHE A 131 -5.79 -9.55 -9.15
N GLU A 132 -5.22 -10.60 -8.57
CA GLU A 132 -5.28 -11.98 -9.05
C GLU A 132 -5.94 -12.84 -7.97
N ALA A 133 -7.03 -13.54 -8.29
CA ALA A 133 -7.77 -14.30 -7.30
C ALA A 133 -7.16 -15.69 -7.09
N ASP A 134 -6.67 -15.96 -5.89
CA ASP A 134 -6.21 -17.30 -5.48
C ASP A 134 -7.38 -18.27 -5.26
N GLU A 135 -8.44 -17.78 -4.62
CA GLU A 135 -9.59 -18.56 -4.19
C GLU A 135 -10.90 -17.91 -4.64
N ASN A 136 -11.90 -18.74 -4.93
CA ASN A 136 -13.23 -18.30 -5.34
C ASN A 136 -14.29 -18.99 -4.49
N LEU A 137 -14.78 -18.28 -3.47
CA LEU A 137 -15.78 -18.79 -2.54
C LEU A 137 -17.18 -18.33 -2.92
N ARG A 138 -18.17 -19.22 -2.73
CA ARG A 138 -19.57 -18.94 -3.00
C ARG A 138 -20.37 -18.93 -1.70
N LEU A 139 -21.16 -17.87 -1.50
CA LEU A 139 -22.17 -17.79 -0.46
C LEU A 139 -23.51 -18.31 -0.99
N GLU A 140 -24.06 -19.32 -0.34
CA GLU A 140 -25.33 -19.93 -0.79
C GLU A 140 -26.56 -19.15 -0.32
N GLU A 141 -26.44 -18.37 0.75
CA GLU A 141 -27.51 -17.55 1.31
C GLU A 141 -27.04 -16.10 1.48
N PRO A 142 -27.93 -15.10 1.39
CA PRO A 142 -27.59 -13.72 1.69
C PRO A 142 -27.08 -13.56 3.13
N VAL A 143 -25.97 -12.86 3.28
CA VAL A 143 -25.35 -12.56 4.58
C VAL A 143 -25.21 -11.05 4.78
N ASN A 144 -25.20 -10.61 6.02
CA ASN A 144 -24.82 -9.24 6.37
C ASN A 144 -23.29 -9.08 6.48
N LEU A 145 -22.80 -7.85 6.71
CA LEU A 145 -21.37 -7.57 6.79
C LEU A 145 -20.65 -8.40 7.87
N THR A 146 -21.23 -8.50 9.08
CA THR A 146 -20.62 -9.26 10.19
C THR A 146 -20.54 -10.76 9.88
N GLU A 147 -21.55 -11.30 9.21
CA GLU A 147 -21.55 -12.69 8.75
C GLU A 147 -20.55 -12.93 7.62
N LEU A 148 -20.38 -11.97 6.71
CA LEU A 148 -19.38 -12.02 5.64
C LEU A 148 -17.95 -12.00 6.21
N GLU A 149 -17.67 -11.09 7.15
CA GLU A 149 -16.36 -11.02 7.84
C GLU A 149 -16.01 -12.34 8.51
N ALA A 150 -16.94 -12.91 9.27
CA ALA A 150 -16.75 -14.20 9.93
C ALA A 150 -16.56 -15.36 8.93
N PHE A 151 -17.23 -15.31 7.77
CA PHE A 151 -17.05 -16.28 6.71
C PHE A 151 -15.64 -16.21 6.10
N LEU A 152 -15.12 -15.02 5.82
CA LEU A 152 -13.77 -14.84 5.26
C LEU A 152 -12.67 -15.27 6.25
N ASP A 153 -12.79 -14.89 7.53
CA ASP A 153 -11.81 -15.27 8.58
C ASP A 153 -11.68 -16.79 8.77
N LEU A 154 -12.76 -17.54 8.51
CA LEU A 154 -12.81 -18.99 8.65
C LEU A 154 -12.35 -19.74 7.38
N ASN A 155 -12.16 -19.04 6.26
CA ASN A 155 -11.73 -19.59 4.98
C ASN A 155 -10.54 -18.77 4.42
N PRO A 156 -9.35 -18.85 5.05
CA PRO A 156 -8.16 -18.09 4.66
C PRO A 156 -7.48 -18.64 3.41
#